data_AF-A0A945RYM5-F1
#
_entry.id   AF-A0A945RYM5-F1
#
_cell.length_a   1.000
_cell.length_b   1.000
_cell.length_c   1.000
_cell.angle_alpha   90.00
_cell.angle_beta   90.00
_cell.angle_gamma   90.00
#
_symmetry.space_group_name_H-M   'P 1'
#
loop_
_entity.id
_entity.type
_entity.pdbx_description
1 polymer ?
#
loop_
_entity_poly.entity_id
_entity_poly.type
_entity_poly.pdbx_seq_one_letter_code
_entity_poly.pdbx_strand_id
1 'polypeptide(L)'
;MRTMWGFWERQIWIRNTALWGKDWSIKPSGQAFVDLMSRDWTTSETAATGADGVATIRGFLGEYALSVRVGDAPPIQTGTSLSRQGGETVVRLPAP
;
A
#
# COMPACT_ATOMS: atom_id res chain seq x y z
N MET A 1 -10.56 9.29 0.44
CA MET A 1 -9.78 10.47 0.89
C MET A 1 -9.86 10.54 2.41
N ARG A 2 -8.75 10.47 3.15
CA ARG A 2 -8.74 10.71 4.61
C ARG A 2 -8.44 12.19 4.82
N THR A 3 -9.40 12.94 5.36
CA THR A 3 -9.24 14.37 5.66
C THR A 3 -8.69 14.52 7.08
N MET A 4 -7.65 15.33 7.24
CA MET A 4 -7.12 15.68 8.57
C MET A 4 -7.30 17.18 8.83
N TRP A 5 -7.54 17.53 10.09
CA TRP A 5 -7.60 18.93 10.51
C TRP A 5 -6.19 19.43 10.82
N GLY A 6 -5.73 20.43 10.06
CA GLY A 6 -4.49 21.13 10.37
C GLY A 6 -3.21 20.41 9.91
N PHE A 7 -3.12 20.14 8.63
CA PHE A 7 -1.92 19.61 7.98
C PHE A 7 -0.72 20.57 8.06
N TRP A 8 -0.95 21.89 7.96
CA TRP A 8 0.08 22.92 7.81
C TRP A 8 0.08 23.96 8.94
N GLU A 9 1.26 24.28 9.45
CA GLU A 9 1.46 25.16 10.62
C GLU A 9 0.91 26.59 10.44
N ARG A 10 0.78 27.09 9.21
CA ARG A 10 0.18 28.42 8.95
C ARG A 10 -1.34 28.42 8.87
N GLN A 11 -1.98 27.26 8.75
CA GLN A 11 -3.43 27.11 8.60
C GLN A 11 -4.01 26.15 9.66
N ILE A 12 -3.46 26.20 10.87
CA ILE A 12 -3.97 25.46 12.02
C ILE A 12 -4.12 26.39 13.21
N TRP A 13 -5.12 26.13 14.05
CA TRP A 13 -5.32 26.84 15.31
C TRP A 13 -4.15 26.61 16.28
N ILE A 14 -3.70 25.34 16.44
CA ILE A 14 -2.59 24.96 17.32
C ILE A 14 -1.36 24.59 16.47
N ARG A 15 -0.40 25.51 16.35
CA ARG A 15 0.76 25.36 15.45
C ARG A 15 1.61 24.12 15.70
N ASN A 16 1.72 23.68 16.95
CA ASN A 16 2.50 22.49 17.32
C ASN A 16 1.87 21.16 16.86
N THR A 17 0.59 21.13 16.49
CA THR A 17 -0.06 19.90 16.03
C THR A 17 -0.02 19.72 14.52
N ALA A 18 0.55 20.68 13.77
CA ALA A 18 0.76 20.52 12.34
C ALA A 18 1.84 19.47 12.02
N LEU A 19 1.67 18.81 10.88
CA LEU A 19 2.62 17.82 10.35
C LEU A 19 3.71 18.50 9.49
N TRP A 20 3.38 19.63 8.85
CA TRP A 20 4.33 20.47 8.11
C TRP A 20 4.54 21.81 8.79
N GLY A 21 5.80 22.22 8.87
CA GLY A 21 6.23 23.53 9.35
C GLY A 21 5.83 24.68 8.43
N LYS A 22 6.02 25.91 8.92
CA LYS A 22 5.69 27.16 8.21
C LYS A 22 6.39 27.37 6.86
N ASP A 23 7.48 26.66 6.62
CA ASP A 23 8.35 26.65 5.44
C ASP A 23 8.20 25.36 4.61
N TRP A 24 7.19 24.54 4.90
CA TRP A 24 6.97 23.21 4.30
C TRP A 24 8.00 22.15 4.69
N SER A 25 8.84 22.41 5.69
CA SER A 25 9.64 21.35 6.31
C SER A 25 8.72 20.32 7.01
N ILE A 26 9.04 19.04 6.89
CA ILE A 26 8.29 17.99 7.58
C ILE A 26 8.69 17.95 9.06
N LYS A 27 7.71 17.95 9.97
CA LYS A 27 7.94 17.74 11.40
C LYS A 27 8.07 16.24 11.70
N PRO A 28 8.69 15.83 12.83
CA PRO A 28 8.78 14.41 13.21
C PRO A 28 7.42 13.70 13.25
N SER A 29 6.37 14.38 13.70
CA SER A 29 4.99 13.86 13.65
C SER A 29 4.48 13.65 12.21
N GLY A 30 4.83 14.56 11.30
CA GLY A 30 4.54 14.43 9.87
C GLY A 30 5.25 13.25 9.24
N GLN A 31 6.53 13.05 9.59
CA GLN A 31 7.28 11.89 9.10
C GLN A 31 6.65 10.58 9.57
N ALA A 32 6.28 10.47 10.85
CA ALA A 32 5.57 9.30 11.36
C ALA A 32 4.24 9.05 10.63
N PHE A 33 3.49 10.11 10.29
CA PHE A 33 2.27 9.98 9.49
C PHE A 33 2.56 9.47 8.07
N VAL A 34 3.60 9.99 7.41
CA VAL A 34 4.02 9.54 6.07
C VAL A 34 4.47 8.09 6.10
N ASP A 35 5.27 7.70 7.09
CA ASP A 35 5.75 6.32 7.24
C ASP A 35 4.58 5.35 7.43
N LEU A 36 3.61 5.70 8.29
CA LEU A 36 2.40 4.90 8.46
C LEU A 36 1.61 4.74 7.16
N MET A 37 1.39 5.83 6.43
CA MET A 37 0.58 5.81 5.21
C MET A 37 1.27 5.15 4.02
N SER A 38 2.60 5.30 3.91
CA SER A 38 3.36 4.86 2.74
C SER A 38 4.06 3.53 2.92
N ARG A 39 4.25 3.06 4.17
CA ARG A 39 4.97 1.83 4.47
C ARG A 39 4.16 0.89 5.36
N ASP A 40 3.64 1.37 6.48
CA ASP A 40 3.09 0.46 7.49
C ASP A 40 1.64 0.05 7.21
N TRP A 41 0.86 0.90 6.53
CA TRP A 41 -0.54 0.64 6.14
C TRP A 41 -0.68 0.34 4.64
N THR A 42 0.35 -0.27 4.07
CA THR A 42 0.31 -0.87 2.74
C THR A 42 0.90 -2.28 2.83
N THR A 43 0.71 -3.08 1.80
CA THR A 43 1.27 -4.45 1.75
C THR A 43 2.13 -4.60 0.52
N SER A 44 3.38 -4.97 0.73
CA SER A 44 4.33 -5.34 -0.31
C SER A 44 4.99 -6.64 0.11
N GLU A 45 4.44 -7.75 -0.37
CA GLU A 45 4.92 -9.09 -0.05
C GLU A 45 5.23 -9.88 -1.32
N THR A 46 6.18 -10.79 -1.21
CA THR A 46 6.50 -11.76 -2.26
C THR A 46 6.26 -13.16 -1.70
N ALA A 47 5.43 -13.94 -2.38
CA ALA A 47 5.13 -15.31 -2.00
C ALA A 47 5.40 -16.26 -3.17
N ALA A 48 5.91 -17.45 -2.87
CA ALA A 48 5.98 -18.54 -3.83
C ALA A 48 4.65 -19.32 -3.79
N THR A 49 4.12 -19.67 -4.96
CA THR A 49 2.94 -20.53 -5.05
C THR A 49 3.31 -21.98 -4.72
N GLY A 50 2.39 -22.69 -4.06
CA GLY A 50 2.51 -24.14 -3.84
C GLY A 50 2.44 -24.95 -5.14
N ALA A 51 2.55 -26.27 -5.01
CA ALA A 51 2.42 -27.20 -6.15
C ALA A 51 1.02 -27.18 -6.79
N ASP A 52 0.02 -26.67 -6.06
CA ASP A 52 -1.36 -26.41 -6.50
C ASP A 52 -1.54 -25.04 -7.18
N GLY A 53 -0.49 -24.23 -7.26
CA GLY A 53 -0.54 -22.88 -7.83
C GLY A 53 -1.13 -21.82 -6.89
N VAL A 54 -1.36 -22.15 -5.61
CA VAL A 54 -1.99 -21.24 -4.65
C VAL A 54 -0.94 -20.56 -3.77
N ALA A 55 -1.14 -19.26 -3.53
CA ALA A 55 -0.41 -18.50 -2.50
C ALA A 55 -1.43 -17.71 -1.66
N THR A 56 -1.22 -17.67 -0.35
CA THR A 56 -2.07 -16.92 0.57
C THR A 56 -1.24 -15.82 1.23
N ILE A 57 -1.70 -14.58 1.09
CA ILE A 57 -1.07 -13.39 1.68
C ILE A 57 -2.07 -12.66 2.57
N ARG A 58 -1.56 -11.96 3.59
CA ARG A 58 -2.37 -11.06 4.41
C ARG A 58 -1.95 -9.63 4.09
N GLY A 59 -2.91 -8.80 3.72
CA GLY A 59 -2.63 -7.41 3.43
C GLY A 59 -3.63 -6.42 4.00
N PHE A 60 -3.28 -5.14 3.93
CA PHE A 60 -4.18 -4.03 4.23
C PHE A 60 -5.25 -3.91 3.15
N LEU A 61 -6.40 -3.36 3.50
CA LEU A 61 -7.48 -3.18 2.53
C LEU A 61 -7.10 -2.10 1.50
N GLY A 62 -7.32 -2.37 0.23
CA GLY A 62 -6.98 -1.44 -0.83
C GLY A 62 -6.78 -2.11 -2.19
N GLU A 63 -6.25 -1.33 -3.13
CA GLU A 63 -5.91 -1.77 -4.48
C GLU A 63 -4.45 -2.24 -4.52
N TYR A 64 -4.21 -3.33 -5.24
CA TYR A 64 -2.92 -3.97 -5.38
C TYR A 64 -2.58 -4.23 -6.85
N ALA A 65 -1.30 -4.05 -7.17
CA ALA A 65 -0.71 -4.58 -8.39
C ALA A 65 0.00 -5.89 -8.05
N LEU A 66 -0.48 -6.99 -8.61
CA LEU A 66 0.15 -8.30 -8.51
C LEU A 66 1.11 -8.47 -9.68
N SER A 67 2.32 -8.96 -9.39
CA SER A 67 3.31 -9.35 -10.40
C SER A 67 3.59 -10.84 -10.25
N VAL A 68 3.21 -11.64 -11.24
CA VAL A 68 3.34 -13.10 -11.23
C VAL A 68 4.38 -13.53 -12.25
N ARG A 69 5.34 -14.36 -11.82
CA ARG A 69 6.40 -14.91 -12.67
C ARG A 69 6.49 -16.42 -12.51
N VAL A 70 6.62 -17.14 -13.62
CA VAL A 70 6.86 -18.60 -13.64
C VAL A 70 8.12 -18.89 -14.46
N GLY A 71 9.12 -19.49 -13.82
CA GLY A 71 10.42 -19.73 -14.46
C GLY A 71 11.02 -18.45 -15.04
N ASP A 72 11.56 -18.52 -16.24
CA ASP A 72 12.18 -17.39 -16.94
C ASP A 72 11.20 -16.59 -17.82
N ALA A 73 9.90 -16.88 -17.74
CA ALA A 73 8.89 -16.11 -18.47
C ALA A 73 8.81 -14.66 -17.94
N PRO A 74 8.47 -13.67 -18.80
CA PRO A 74 8.26 -12.31 -18.36
C PRO A 74 7.13 -12.21 -17.33
N PRO A 75 7.25 -11.32 -16.33
CA PRO A 75 6.23 -11.17 -15.29
C PRO A 75 4.93 -10.60 -15.86
N ILE A 76 3.82 -11.13 -15.37
CA ILE A 76 2.47 -10.69 -15.72
C ILE A 76 1.96 -9.81 -14.60
N GLN A 77 1.48 -8.63 -14.97
CA GLN A 77 0.87 -7.70 -14.03
C GLN A 77 -0.65 -7.79 -14.09
N THR A 78 -1.29 -7.84 -12.93
CA THR A 78 -2.74 -7.72 -12.81
C THR A 78 -3.12 -6.88 -11.60
N GLY A 79 -4.28 -6.22 -11.68
CA GLY A 79 -4.84 -5.45 -10.57
C GLY A 79 -5.81 -6.29 -9.76
N THR A 80 -5.81 -6.10 -8.44
CA THR A 80 -6.85 -6.65 -7.57
C THR A 80 -7.18 -5.71 -6.43
N SER A 81 -8.39 -5.84 -5.87
CA SER A 81 -8.81 -5.12 -4.66
C SER A 81 -9.00 -6.09 -3.50
N LEU A 82 -8.43 -5.75 -2.36
CA LEU A 82 -8.61 -6.50 -1.11
C LEU A 82 -9.65 -5.80 -0.24
N SER A 83 -10.79 -6.47 -0.04
CA SER A 83 -11.90 -6.00 0.79
C SER A 83 -11.97 -6.74 2.13
N ARG A 84 -12.82 -6.27 3.06
CA ARG A 84 -13.04 -6.94 4.35
C ARG A 84 -13.63 -8.34 4.23
N GLN A 85 -14.27 -8.64 3.10
CA GLN A 85 -14.83 -9.97 2.84
C GLN A 85 -13.75 -10.98 2.39
N GLY A 86 -12.48 -10.55 2.32
CA GLY A 86 -11.44 -11.26 1.61
C GLY A 86 -11.43 -10.88 0.13
N GLY A 87 -10.41 -11.35 -0.57
CA GLY A 87 -10.29 -11.24 -2.02
C GLY A 87 -9.62 -12.49 -2.54
N GLU A 88 -10.24 -13.15 -3.50
CA GLU A 88 -9.62 -14.21 -4.28
C GLU A 88 -9.32 -13.66 -5.67
N THR A 89 -8.11 -13.88 -6.17
CA THR A 89 -7.71 -13.41 -7.50
C THR A 89 -7.04 -14.54 -8.24
N VAL A 90 -7.68 -14.96 -9.33
CA VAL A 90 -7.17 -16.01 -10.20
C VAL A 90 -6.45 -15.36 -11.37
N VAL A 91 -5.13 -15.55 -11.43
CA VAL A 91 -4.32 -15.08 -12.55
C VAL A 91 -4.13 -16.22 -13.54
N ARG A 92 -4.59 -16.03 -14.79
CA ARG A 92 -4.34 -16.99 -15.86
C ARG A 92 -3.03 -16.65 -16.55
N LEU A 93 -2.10 -17.59 -16.53
CA LEU A 93 -0.85 -17.47 -17.27
C LEU A 93 -1.11 -17.89 -18.74
N PRO A 94 -0.49 -17.20 -19.72
CA PRO A 94 -0.50 -17.63 -21.10
C PRO A 94 0.18 -19.00 -21.20
N ALA A 95 -0.36 -19.85 -22.08
CA ALA A 95 0.22 -21.16 -22.35
C ALA A 95 1.66 -21.01 -22.91
N PRO A 96 2.56 -21.96 -22.62
CA PRO A 96 3.90 -21.99 -23.20
C PRO A 96 3.87 -22.12 -24.73
#